data_AF-A0A3B8YMQ5-F1
#
_entry.id   AF-A0A3B8YMQ5-F1
#
_cell.length_a   1.000
_cell.length_b   1.000
_cell.length_c   1.000
_cell.angle_alpha   90.00
_cell.angle_beta   90.00
_cell.angle_gamma   90.00
#
_symmetry.space_group_name_H-M   'P 1'
#
loop_
_entity.id
_entity.type
_entity.pdbx_description
1 polymer ?
#
loop_
_entity_poly.entity_id
_entity_poly.type
_entity_poly.pdbx_seq_one_letter_code
_entity_poly.pdbx_strand_id
1 'polypeptide(L)' 'MRSGNKDDGSKAVIVANGRYPHHPVPLSVIKNAPYIVCCDGAANHFIEAGGYPDAIVGDCDSISEENR' A
#
# COMPACT_ATOMS: atom_id res chain seq x y z
N MET A 1 -12.84 -32.55 0.19
CA MET A 1 -13.38 -31.30 -0.41
C MET A 1 -13.32 -30.21 0.64
N ARG A 2 -12.39 -29.24 0.54
CA ARG A 2 -12.43 -28.07 1.42
C ARG A 2 -13.50 -27.13 0.86
N SER A 3 -14.71 -27.27 1.38
CA SER A 3 -15.72 -26.22 1.28
C SER A 3 -15.21 -25.07 2.15
N GLY A 4 -14.82 -23.97 1.53
CA GLY A 4 -14.34 -22.80 2.22
C GLY A 4 -14.72 -21.61 1.38
N ASN A 5 -15.67 -20.81 1.87
CA ASN A 5 -15.85 -19.45 1.41
C ASN A 5 -14.48 -18.76 1.57
N LYS A 6 -13.82 -18.41 0.47
CA LYS A 6 -12.42 -17.90 0.46
C LYS A 6 -12.35 -16.41 0.82
N ASP A 7 -13.04 -16.01 1.88
CA ASP A 7 -12.86 -14.70 2.47
C ASP A 7 -12.50 -14.95 3.93
N ASP A 8 -11.20 -15.10 4.19
CA ASP A 8 -10.64 -15.25 5.54
C ASP A 8 -10.62 -13.90 6.30
N GLY A 9 -11.18 -12.84 5.70
CA GLY A 9 -11.21 -11.50 6.23
C GLY A 9 -9.89 -10.74 6.04
N SER A 10 -8.87 -11.36 5.45
CA SER A 10 -7.59 -10.70 5.17
C SER A 10 -7.73 -9.79 3.95
N LYS A 11 -7.67 -8.48 4.20
CA LYS A 11 -7.71 -7.43 3.17
C LYS A 11 -6.34 -6.77 3.08
N ALA A 12 -5.93 -6.43 1.87
CA ALA A 12 -4.75 -5.61 1.64
C ALA A 12 -5.08 -4.51 0.63
N VAL A 13 -4.37 -3.39 0.73
CA VAL A 13 -4.45 -2.30 -0.23
C VAL A 13 -3.07 -2.14 -0.88
N ILE A 14 -3.06 -2.11 -2.20
CA ILE A 14 -1.85 -1.87 -2.99
C ILE A 14 -1.84 -0.39 -3.40
N VAL A 15 -0.80 0.32 -2.99
CA VAL A 15 -0.51 1.69 -3.43
C VAL A 15 0.48 1.60 -4.59
N ALA A 16 -0.03 1.72 -5.82
CA ALA A 16 0.78 1.71 -7.03
C ALA A 16 1.48 3.07 -7.25
N ASN A 17 2.55 3.09 -8.05
CA ASN A 17 3.37 4.29 -8.29
C ASN A 17 2.77 5.23 -9.36
N GLY A 18 1.48 5.56 -9.21
CA GLY A 18 0.77 6.56 -10.00
C GLY A 18 0.66 7.89 -9.27
N ARG A 19 -0.32 8.73 -9.65
CA ARG A 19 -0.65 9.94 -8.86
C ARG A 19 -1.25 9.52 -7.53
N TYR A 20 -0.66 9.99 -6.43
CA TYR A 20 -1.20 9.75 -5.10
C TYR A 20 -2.62 10.35 -4.97
N PRO A 21 -3.58 9.63 -4.36
CA PRO A 21 -4.96 10.08 -4.32
C PRO A 21 -5.13 11.32 -3.43
N HIS A 22 -6.00 12.24 -3.85
CA HIS A 22 -6.48 13.36 -3.02
C HIS A 22 -7.96 13.26 -2.68
N HIS A 23 -8.72 12.40 -3.38
CA HIS A 23 -10.14 12.23 -3.13
C HIS A 23 -10.36 11.49 -1.79
N PRO A 24 -11.36 11.88 -0.97
CA PRO A 24 -11.56 11.28 0.35
C PRO A 24 -11.80 9.76 0.33
N VAL A 25 -12.44 9.24 -0.72
CA VAL A 25 -12.76 7.81 -0.84
C VAL A 25 -11.50 6.93 -0.87
N PRO A 26 -10.57 7.04 -1.84
CA PRO A 26 -9.34 6.24 -1.83
C PRO A 26 -8.47 6.49 -0.60
N LEU A 27 -8.43 7.72 -0.08
CA LEU A 27 -7.72 8.03 1.16
C LEU A 27 -8.29 7.27 2.37
N SER A 28 -9.62 7.16 2.46
CA SER A 28 -10.27 6.37 3.51
C SER A 28 -10.00 4.87 3.39
N VAL A 29 -9.84 4.36 2.17
CA VAL A 29 -9.48 2.95 1.92
C VAL A 29 -8.06 2.68 2.39
N ILE A 30 -7.11 3.56 2.04
CA ILE A 30 -5.71 3.47 2.49
C ILE A 30 -5.64 3.56 4.02
N LYS A 31 -6.30 4.56 4.62
CA LYS A 31 -6.27 4.78 6.08
C LYS A 31 -6.80 3.59 6.89
N ASN A 32 -7.80 2.88 6.35
CA ASN A 32 -8.44 1.76 7.06
C ASN A 32 -7.90 0.40 6.61
N ALA A 33 -6.87 0.36 5.76
CA ALA A 33 -6.30 -0.89 5.30
C ALA A 33 -5.58 -1.59 6.48
N PRO A 34 -5.85 -2.89 6.73
CA PRO A 34 -5.12 -3.63 7.75
C PRO A 34 -3.75 -4.12 7.25
N TYR A 35 -3.46 -3.95 5.96
CA TYR A 35 -2.18 -4.26 5.34
C TYR A 35 -1.98 -3.38 4.09
N ILE A 36 -0.86 -2.66 4.01
CA ILE A 36 -0.47 -1.78 2.90
C ILE A 36 0.76 -2.35 2.20
N VAL A 37 0.63 -2.52 0.88
CA VAL A 37 1.77 -2.84 0.01
C VAL A 37 2.03 -1.65 -0.92
N CYS A 38 3.22 -1.07 -0.87
CA CYS A 38 3.63 -0.03 -1.81
C CYS A 38 4.42 -0.62 -2.98
N CYS A 39 4.14 -0.16 -4.20
CA CYS A 39 4.98 -0.49 -5.35
C CYS A 39 6.15 0.48 -5.44
N ASP A 40 7.35 0.04 -5.08
CA ASP A 40 8.61 0.77 -5.24
C ASP A 40 8.50 2.27 -4.84
N GLY A 41 8.70 3.21 -5.77
CA GLY A 41 8.63 4.65 -5.50
C GLY A 41 7.31 5.18 -4.93
N ALA A 42 6.22 4.40 -5.00
CA ALA A 42 4.97 4.73 -4.31
C ALA A 42 5.16 4.81 -2.78
N ALA A 43 6.14 4.08 -2.24
CA ALA A 43 6.49 4.12 -0.84
C ALA A 43 6.88 5.53 -0.40
N ASN A 44 7.61 6.29 -1.23
CA ASN A 44 8.01 7.66 -0.90
C ASN A 44 6.79 8.56 -0.64
N HIS A 45 5.81 8.53 -1.56
CA HIS A 45 4.58 9.32 -1.42
C HIS A 45 3.73 8.88 -0.22
N PHE A 46 3.67 7.57 0.04
CA PHE A 46 2.92 7.06 1.18
C PHE A 46 3.57 7.45 2.52
N ILE A 47 4.90 7.38 2.62
CA ILE A 47 5.65 7.78 3.81
C ILE A 47 5.58 9.29 4.03
N GLU A 48 5.70 10.10 2.97
CA GLU A 48 5.50 11.56 3.02
C GLU A 48 4.11 11.93 3.54
N ALA A 49 3.09 11.14 3.18
CA ALA A 49 1.72 11.28 3.69
C ALA A 49 1.52 10.77 5.14
N GLY A 50 2.60 10.33 5.81
CA GLY A 50 2.58 9.82 7.19
C GLY A 50 2.26 8.33 7.32
N GLY A 51 2.27 7.59 6.20
CA GLY A 51 2.05 6.15 6.16
C GLY A 51 3.30 5.32 6.49
N TYR A 52 3.09 4.05 6.82
CA TYR A 52 4.16 3.07 7.00
C TYR A 52 3.82 1.79 6.21
N PRO A 53 4.50 1.49 5.09
CA PRO A 53 4.21 0.30 4.29
C PRO A 53 4.50 -0.98 5.10
N ASP A 54 3.63 -1.98 5.01
CA ASP A 54 3.92 -3.31 5.56
C ASP A 54 4.82 -4.13 4.64
N ALA A 55 4.76 -3.86 3.34
CA ALA A 55 5.68 -4.42 2.35
C ALA A 55 5.89 -3.44 1.19
N ILE A 56 7.04 -3.60 0.54
CA ILE A 56 7.39 -2.87 -0.69
C ILE A 56 7.71 -3.90 -1.78
N VAL A 57 7.16 -3.70 -2.99
CA VAL A 57 7.34 -4.61 -4.13
C VAL A 57 7.90 -3.84 -5.32
N GLY A 58 8.98 -4.34 -5.90
CA GLY A 58 9.71 -3.76 -7.04
C GLY A 58 11.18 -4.15 -7.01
N ASP A 59 12.01 -3.51 -7.82
CA ASP A 59 13.48 -3.57 -7.74
C ASP A 59 14.05 -2.58 -6.71
N CYS A 60 13.20 -1.73 -6.14
CA CYS A 60 13.52 -0.77 -5.10
C CYS A 60 14.54 0.28 -5.55
N ASP A 61 14.64 0.60 -6.85
CA ASP A 61 15.59 1.59 -7.34
C ASP A 61 15.07 3.05 -7.23
N SER A 62 13.75 3.24 -7.14
CA SER A 62 13.10 4.56 -7.07
C SER A 62 12.70 5.00 -5.65
N ILE A 63 13.05 4.21 -4.62
CA ILE A 63 12.92 4.60 -3.21
C ILE A 63 14.05 5.55 -2.82
N SER A 64 13.71 6.64 -2.13
CA SER A 64 14.72 7.61 -1.65
C SER A 64 15.63 6.98 -0.60
N GLU A 65 16.87 7.47 -0.46
CA GLU A 65 17.80 6.95 0.54
C GLU A 65 17.26 7.04 1.98
N GLU A 66 16.48 8.07 2.28
CA GLU A 66 15.83 8.24 3.60
C GLU A 66 14.80 7.16 3.91
N ASN A 67 14.15 6.60 2.87
CA ASN A 67 13.05 5.64 3.00
C ASN A 67 13.48 4.19 2.78
N ARG A 68 14.79 3.91 2.66
CA ARG A 68 15.34 2.55 2.52
C ARG A 68 15.48 1.84 3.87
#